data_AF-A0A945KBZ3-F1
#
_entry.id   AF-A0A945KBZ3-F1
#
_cell.length_a   1.000
_cell.length_b   1.000
_cell.length_c   1.000
_cell.angle_alpha   90.00
_cell.angle_beta   90.00
_cell.angle_gamma   90.00
#
_symmetry.space_group_name_H-M   'P 1'
#
loop_
_entity.id
_entity.type
_entity.pdbx_description
1 polymer ?
#
loop_
_entity_poly.entity_id
_entity_poly.type
_entity_poly.pdbx_seq_one_letter_code
_entity_poly.pdbx_strand_id
1 'polypeptide(L)'
;GTLAMARTSDPHSASSQFFINVSNNGFLNHSGKNSQGWGYAVFGKVVEGMDVVNAITEMETGSSGYHQDVPVETIEITETLISDAYSDK
;
A
#
# COMPACT_ATOMS: atom_id res chain seq x y z
N GLY A 1 8.16 -5.91 0.91
CA GLY A 1 6.75 -6.35 0.78
C GLY A 1 5.95 -6.23 2.07
N THR A 2 6.06 -5.13 2.81
CA THR A 2 5.13 -4.84 3.92
C THR A 2 3.92 -4.07 3.38
N LEU A 3 2.73 -4.33 3.93
CA LEU A 3 1.51 -3.57 3.66
C LEU A 3 1.36 -2.47 4.71
N ALA A 4 1.09 -1.25 4.26
CA ALA A 4 0.84 -0.11 5.12
C ALA A 4 -0.37 0.71 4.64
N MET A 5 -1.05 1.36 5.59
CA MET A 5 -2.22 2.18 5.29
C MET A 5 -1.81 3.51 4.64
N ALA A 6 -2.41 3.85 3.49
CA ALA A 6 -2.30 5.18 2.92
C ALA A 6 -3.23 6.16 3.66
N ARG A 7 -2.94 7.45 3.57
CA ARG A 7 -3.67 8.51 4.28
C ARG A 7 -3.52 9.86 3.58
N THR A 8 -4.33 10.83 3.99
CA THR A 8 -4.11 12.25 3.67
C THR A 8 -3.00 12.83 4.55
N SER A 9 -2.81 14.16 4.52
CA SER A 9 -1.89 14.85 5.44
C SER A 9 -2.28 14.69 6.91
N ASP A 10 -3.57 14.46 7.22
CA ASP A 10 -4.03 14.16 8.58
C ASP A 10 -3.59 12.74 9.00
N PRO A 11 -2.84 12.58 10.11
CA PRO A 11 -2.37 11.28 10.59
C PRO A 11 -3.48 10.28 10.96
N HIS A 12 -4.70 10.73 11.20
CA HIS A 12 -5.84 9.90 11.60
C HIS A 12 -6.89 9.75 10.49
N SER A 13 -6.48 9.89 9.22
CA SER A 13 -7.39 9.86 8.06
C SER A 13 -7.34 8.59 7.21
N ALA A 14 -6.59 7.57 7.64
CA ALA A 14 -6.53 6.30 6.92
C ALA A 14 -7.93 5.65 6.84
N SER A 15 -8.31 5.19 5.65
CA SER A 15 -9.59 4.54 5.39
C SER A 15 -9.38 3.18 4.71
N SER A 16 -9.58 3.07 3.40
CA SER A 16 -9.48 1.81 2.65
C SER A 16 -8.20 1.66 1.83
N GLN A 17 -7.52 2.76 1.52
CA GLN A 17 -6.33 2.72 0.66
C GLN A 17 -5.11 2.16 1.43
N PHE A 18 -4.38 1.26 0.78
CA PHE A 18 -3.13 0.69 1.28
C PHE A 18 -2.06 0.72 0.18
N PHE A 19 -0.80 0.53 0.57
CA PHE A 19 0.30 0.36 -0.36
C PHE A 19 1.22 -0.78 0.09
N ILE A 20 1.94 -1.37 -0.88
CA ILE A 20 2.94 -2.40 -0.63
C ILE A 20 4.33 -1.79 -0.81
N ASN A 21 5.20 -1.92 0.19
CA ASN A 21 6.58 -1.49 0.09
C ASN A 21 7.39 -2.50 -0.75
N VAL A 22 7.90 -2.08 -1.91
CA VAL A 22 8.79 -2.90 -2.77
C VAL A 22 10.28 -2.71 -2.47
N SER A 23 10.61 -1.74 -1.61
CA SER A 23 11.96 -1.50 -1.08
C SER A 23 11.90 -1.15 0.41
N ASN A 24 13.06 -0.98 1.04
CA ASN A 24 13.19 -0.57 2.44
C ASN A 24 13.00 0.95 2.59
N ASN A 25 11.76 1.37 2.81
CA ASN A 25 11.36 2.78 2.87
C ASN A 25 11.42 3.35 4.29
N GLY A 26 12.61 3.39 4.90
CA GLY A 26 12.78 3.80 6.30
C GLY A 26 12.25 5.21 6.63
N PHE A 27 12.17 6.09 5.64
CA PHE A 27 11.62 7.45 5.78
C PHE A 27 10.10 7.49 6.03
N LEU A 28 9.38 6.39 5.79
CA LEU A 28 7.93 6.29 6.08
C LEU A 28 7.64 5.83 7.52
N ASN A 29 8.67 5.44 8.27
CA ASN A 29 8.52 4.93 9.63
C ASN A 29 8.14 6.05 10.61
N HIS A 30 7.35 5.69 11.62
CA HIS A 30 7.01 6.60 12.71
C HIS A 30 8.27 7.03 13.48
N SER A 31 8.48 8.33 13.59
CA SER A 31 9.56 8.95 14.37
C SER A 31 9.05 9.84 15.52
N GLY A 32 7.75 10.15 15.55
CA GLY A 32 7.11 10.89 16.64
C GLY A 32 5.70 11.38 16.33
N LYS A 33 4.93 11.73 17.37
CA LYS A 33 3.56 12.25 17.24
C LYS A 33 3.54 13.73 16.86
N ASN A 34 4.06 14.05 15.68
CA ASN A 34 4.08 15.40 15.10
C ASN A 34 3.77 15.33 13.59
N SER A 35 3.53 16.48 12.96
CA SER A 35 3.02 16.54 11.58
C SER A 35 3.91 15.82 10.56
N GLN A 36 5.23 15.74 10.77
CA GLN A 36 6.15 15.02 9.87
C GLN A 36 6.47 13.59 10.33
N GLY A 37 6.31 13.29 11.62
CA GLY A 37 6.83 12.07 12.25
C GLY A 37 5.82 10.94 12.43
N TRP A 38 4.54 11.15 12.13
CA TRP A 38 3.50 10.12 12.33
C TRP A 38 3.74 8.86 11.49
N GLY A 39 4.39 9.00 10.33
CA GLY A 39 4.67 7.89 9.43
C GLY A 39 3.42 7.24 8.82
N TYR A 40 3.56 5.97 8.47
CA TYR A 40 2.51 5.11 7.89
C TYR A 40 2.47 3.77 8.63
N ALA A 41 1.27 3.35 9.04
CA ALA A 41 1.10 2.16 9.87
C ALA A 41 1.21 0.88 9.03
N VAL A 42 2.27 0.10 9.24
CA VAL A 42 2.40 -1.26 8.70
C VAL A 42 1.46 -2.19 9.45
N PHE A 43 0.64 -2.96 8.73
CA PHE A 43 -0.34 -3.88 9.30
C PHE A 43 -0.21 -5.32 8.78
N GLY A 44 0.63 -5.55 7.79
CA GLY A 44 0.81 -6.88 7.20
C GLY A 44 2.07 -7.00 6.35
N LYS A 45 2.25 -8.18 5.77
CA LYS A 45 3.30 -8.44 4.78
C LYS A 45 2.80 -9.43 3.73
N VAL A 46 3.31 -9.28 2.53
CA VAL A 46 3.18 -10.28 1.46
C VAL A 46 4.02 -11.50 1.87
N VAL A 47 3.37 -12.66 1.98
CA VAL A 47 4.04 -13.94 2.30
C VAL A 47 4.32 -14.76 1.04
N GLU A 48 3.50 -14.60 0.01
CA GLU A 48 3.61 -15.24 -1.31
C GLU A 48 3.18 -14.22 -2.39
N GLY A 49 3.68 -14.34 -3.62
CA GLY A 49 3.31 -13.46 -4.73
C GLY A 49 4.08 -12.13 -4.84
N MET A 50 5.28 -12.04 -4.23
CA MET A 50 6.11 -10.84 -4.39
C MET A 50 6.63 -10.62 -5.82
N ASP A 51 6.75 -11.69 -6.61
CA ASP A 51 7.03 -11.64 -8.04
C ASP A 51 5.92 -10.91 -8.81
N VAL A 52 4.65 -11.16 -8.48
CA VAL A 52 3.50 -10.43 -9.05
C VAL A 52 3.54 -8.95 -8.66
N VAL A 53 3.82 -8.66 -7.39
CA VAL A 53 3.99 -7.27 -6.91
C VAL A 53 5.11 -6.56 -7.69
N ASN A 54 6.24 -7.22 -7.90
CA ASN A 54 7.36 -6.63 -8.65
C ASN A 54 7.00 -6.41 -10.12
N ALA A 55 6.30 -7.35 -10.77
CA ALA A 55 5.85 -7.18 -12.14
C ALA A 55 4.91 -5.96 -12.30
N ILE A 56 4.03 -5.72 -11.32
CA ILE A 56 3.17 -4.52 -11.28
C ILE A 56 4.01 -3.23 -11.27
N THR A 57 5.15 -3.21 -10.57
CA THR A 57 5.99 -2.00 -10.50
C THR A 57 6.71 -1.65 -11.80
N GLU A 58 6.77 -2.58 -12.75
CA GLU A 58 7.41 -2.40 -14.06
C GLU A 58 6.41 -1.96 -15.14
N MET A 59 5.11 -1.91 -14.83
CA MET A 59 4.07 -1.52 -15.78
C MET A 59 4.17 -0.04 -16.18
N GLU A 60 3.80 0.26 -17.42
CA GLU A 60 3.78 1.63 -17.91
C GLU A 60 2.72 2.47 -17.17
N THR A 61 3.10 3.69 -16.77
CA THR A 61 2.21 4.63 -16.08
C THR A 61 2.10 5.94 -16.83
N GLY A 62 0.93 6.58 -16.72
CA GLY A 62 0.67 7.92 -17.22
C GLY A 62 -0.01 8.81 -16.17
N SER A 63 -0.67 9.87 -16.67
CA SER A 63 -1.50 10.76 -15.85
C SER A 63 -2.98 10.55 -16.19
N SER A 64 -3.84 10.58 -15.18
CA SER A 64 -5.31 10.51 -15.32
C SER A 64 -5.98 11.55 -14.43
N GLY A 65 -6.58 12.57 -15.05
CA GLY A 65 -7.11 13.73 -14.33
C GLY A 65 -6.02 14.44 -13.52
N TYR A 66 -6.22 14.57 -12.20
CA TYR A 66 -5.23 15.14 -11.28
C TYR A 66 -4.26 14.11 -10.69
N HIS A 67 -4.35 12.85 -11.08
CA HIS A 67 -3.51 11.77 -10.57
C HIS A 67 -2.34 11.48 -11.53
N GLN A 68 -1.15 11.35 -10.95
CA GLN A 68 0.06 10.88 -11.64
C GLN A 68 0.34 9.42 -11.25
N ASP A 69 1.26 8.77 -11.95
CA ASP A 69 1.69 7.39 -11.71
C ASP A 69 0.53 6.37 -11.79
N VAL A 70 -0.45 6.63 -12.67
CA VAL A 70 -1.59 5.75 -12.90
C VAL A 70 -1.21 4.74 -13.98
N PRO A 71 -1.32 3.41 -13.73
CA PRO A 71 -1.07 2.40 -14.75
C PRO A 71 -1.89 2.66 -16.02
N VAL A 72 -1.24 2.56 -17.19
CA VAL A 72 -1.92 2.70 -18.49
C VAL A 72 -2.92 1.56 -18.69
N GLU A 73 -2.50 0.33 -18.34
CA GLU A 73 -3.39 -0.82 -18.25
C GLU A 73 -3.92 -0.96 -16.82
N THR A 74 -5.23 -1.16 -16.69
CA THR A 74 -5.87 -1.24 -15.36
C THR A 74 -5.42 -2.48 -14.61
N ILE A 75 -5.03 -2.29 -13.35
CA ILE A 75 -4.73 -3.37 -12.40
C ILE A 75 -5.91 -3.49 -11.46
N GLU A 76 -6.59 -4.63 -11.49
CA GLU A 76 -7.81 -4.87 -10.72
C GLU A 76 -7.58 -5.94 -9.64
N ILE A 77 -7.96 -5.64 -8.40
CA ILE A 77 -8.14 -6.65 -7.36
C ILE A 77 -9.53 -7.25 -7.58
N THR A 78 -9.60 -8.43 -8.18
CA THR A 78 -10.86 -9.07 -8.59
C THR A 78 -11.61 -9.71 -7.43
N GLU A 79 -10.88 -10.21 -6.43
CA GLU A 79 -11.46 -10.87 -5.26
C GLU A 79 -10.57 -10.67 -4.03
N THR A 80 -11.18 -10.70 -2.84
CA THR A 80 -10.46 -10.76 -1.57
C THR A 80 -11.09 -11.86 -0.72
N LEU A 81 -10.28 -12.83 -0.32
CA LEU A 81 -10.71 -13.96 0.50
C LEU A 81 -9.99 -13.91 1.85
N ILE A 82 -10.76 -14.00 2.93
CA ILE A 82 -10.23 -14.28 4.26
C ILE A 82 -10.26 -15.79 4.42
N SER A 83 -9.09 -16.43 4.42
CA SER A 83 -9.03 -17.89 4.54
C SER A 83 -9.66 -18.36 5.86
N ASP A 84 -10.24 -19.55 5.88
CA ASP A 84 -10.88 -20.16 7.06
C ASP A 84 -9.99 -20.16 8.31
N ALA A 85 -8.66 -20.23 8.15
CA ALA A 85 -7.71 -20.11 9.26
C ALA A 85 -7.80 -18.77 10.03
N TYR A 86 -8.46 -17.77 9.47
CA TYR A 86 -8.64 -16.42 10.01
C TYR A 86 -10.10 -15.94 9.94
N SER A 87 -11.07 -16.77 9.56
CA SER A 87 -12.48 -16.35 9.39
C SER A 87 -13.15 -15.92 10.70
N ASP A 88 -12.66 -16.44 11.82
CA ASP A 88 -13.24 -16.26 13.16
C ASP A 88 -12.50 -15.19 14.00
N LYS A 89 -11.51 -14.51 13.41
CA LYS A 89 -10.75 -13.43 14.06
C LYS A 89 -11.22 -12.06 13.61
#